data_AF-A0A921BGU0-F1
#
_entry.id   AF-A0A921BGU0-F1
#
_cell.length_a   1.000
_cell.length_b   1.000
_cell.length_c   1.000
_cell.angle_alpha   90.00
_cell.angle_beta   90.00
_cell.angle_gamma   90.00
#
_symmetry.space_group_name_H-M   'P 1'
#
loop_
_entity.id
_entity.type
_entity.pdbx_description
1 polymer ?
#
loop_
_entity_poly.entity_id
_entity_poly.type
_entity_poly.pdbx_seq_one_letter_code
_entity_poly.pdbx_strand_id
1 'polypeptide(L)'
;MPWELMNDPDNGYSFAQMASITRRVEETQTEVAEVAYSTDQFNVLIISPMPDSVAVGSGDEELPKYGQQSTEALNVLESLNIQVELDYLRPPTWAALQELLGTKQDYYHLVHFDSISLTANEDSSSPLITLEDTSGAADHIPVTDVAKSFKNANIPIVLFSGGIGSMTEPILWSRTGQILSHDGIMQTGILPYSIHGSTQWGFS
;
A
#
# COMPACT_ATOMS: atom_id res chain seq x y z
N MET A 1 23.02 8.53 0.15
CA MET A 1 22.52 7.55 1.14
C MET A 1 21.18 8.07 1.64
N PRO A 2 20.10 7.31 1.50
CA PRO A 2 18.84 7.60 2.18
C PRO A 2 19.12 7.68 3.68
N TRP A 3 18.61 8.71 4.36
CA TRP A 3 18.83 8.88 5.79
C TRP A 3 18.10 7.76 6.58
N GLU A 4 17.08 7.15 5.95
CA GLU A 4 16.31 6.00 6.42
C GLU A 4 17.20 4.76 6.67
N LEU A 5 18.35 4.67 6.00
CA LEU A 5 19.33 3.59 6.15
C LEU A 5 20.46 3.95 7.12
N MET A 6 20.36 5.10 7.82
CA MET A 6 21.30 5.43 8.88
C MET A 6 21.04 4.53 10.09
N ASN A 7 22.01 3.67 10.36
CA ASN A 7 22.02 2.82 11.54
C ASN A 7 22.72 3.56 12.69
N ASP A 8 21.98 3.82 13.76
CA ASP A 8 22.56 4.19 15.05
C ASP A 8 23.11 2.91 15.70
N PRO A 9 24.41 2.83 16.06
CA PRO A 9 24.98 1.65 16.70
C PRO A 9 24.26 1.21 17.98
N ASP A 10 23.70 2.15 18.72
CA ASP A 10 23.08 1.89 20.02
C ASP A 10 21.57 1.65 19.90
N ASN A 11 20.93 2.24 18.89
CA ASN A 11 19.47 2.26 18.76
C ASN A 11 18.93 1.58 17.48
N GLY A 12 19.81 1.10 16.59
CA GLY A 12 19.43 0.51 15.30
C GLY A 12 19.07 1.56 14.24
N TYR A 13 18.36 1.16 13.18
CA TYR A 13 17.97 2.07 12.11
C TYR A 13 17.05 3.19 12.62
N SER A 14 17.42 4.45 12.38
CA SER A 14 16.67 5.61 12.88
C SER A 14 15.22 5.64 12.39
N PHE A 15 14.94 5.08 11.22
CA PHE A 15 13.57 4.93 10.71
C PHE A 15 12.67 4.05 11.59
N ALA A 16 13.21 2.96 12.16
CA ALA A 16 12.44 2.03 12.98
C ALA A 16 11.98 2.64 14.33
N GLN A 17 12.59 3.75 14.72
CA GLN A 17 12.26 4.48 15.96
C GLN A 17 11.27 5.63 15.72
N MET A 18 10.95 5.94 14.45
CA MET A 18 10.06 7.03 14.10
C MET A 18 8.64 6.48 13.97
N ALA A 19 7.70 6.99 14.78
CA ALA A 19 6.31 6.56 14.75
C ALA A 19 5.61 6.84 13.40
N SER A 20 6.07 7.84 12.65
CA SER A 20 5.67 8.16 11.27
C SER A 20 6.55 9.31 10.75
N ILE A 21 6.76 9.38 9.43
CA ILE A 21 7.41 10.53 8.79
C ILE A 21 6.58 10.93 7.58
N THR A 22 5.90 12.05 7.74
CA THR A 22 5.18 12.68 6.65
C THR A 22 5.85 14.01 6.37
N ARG A 23 6.45 14.16 5.18
CA ARG A 23 6.82 15.49 4.68
C ARG A 23 5.53 16.19 4.24
N ARG A 24 4.96 17.01 5.12
CA ARG A 24 3.84 17.89 4.78
C ARG A 24 4.36 19.15 4.10
N VAL A 25 3.69 19.55 3.02
CA VAL A 25 3.97 20.82 2.32
C VAL A 25 3.16 21.97 2.93
N GLU A 26 2.06 21.68 3.64
CA GLU A 26 1.18 22.67 4.27
C GLU A 26 0.91 22.36 5.75
N GLU A 27 0.77 23.41 6.57
CA GLU A 27 0.59 23.37 8.04
C GLU A 27 -0.84 23.01 8.49
N THR A 28 -1.76 22.76 7.56
CA THR A 28 -3.17 22.54 7.91
C THR A 28 -3.32 21.31 8.80
N GLN A 29 -3.79 21.53 10.03
CA GLN A 29 -4.12 20.45 10.96
C GLN A 29 -5.33 19.68 10.40
N THR A 30 -5.07 18.62 9.64
CA THR A 30 -6.12 17.66 9.31
C THR A 30 -6.52 16.97 10.62
N GLU A 31 -7.78 17.12 11.04
CA GLU A 31 -8.35 16.37 12.15
C GLU A 31 -8.20 14.88 11.86
N VAL A 32 -7.42 14.21 12.69
CA VAL A 32 -7.29 12.76 12.71
C VAL A 32 -8.38 12.25 13.63
N ALA A 33 -9.23 11.35 13.13
CA ALA A 33 -10.28 10.76 13.95
C ALA A 33 -9.66 9.96 15.11
N GLU A 34 -10.08 10.24 16.35
CA GLU A 34 -9.74 9.43 17.51
C GLU A 34 -10.58 8.15 17.50
N VAL A 35 -10.17 7.18 16.69
CA VAL A 35 -10.77 5.84 16.70
C VAL A 35 -10.01 4.95 17.68
N ALA A 36 -10.73 4.35 18.61
CA ALA A 36 -10.18 3.38 19.56
C ALA A 36 -10.07 2.02 18.87
N TYR A 37 -8.90 1.74 18.30
CA TYR A 37 -8.59 0.44 17.72
C TYR A 37 -8.37 -0.62 18.81
N SER A 38 -8.71 -1.88 18.50
CA SER A 38 -8.41 -3.00 19.39
C SER A 38 -6.90 -3.17 19.51
N THR A 39 -6.40 -3.38 20.72
CA THR A 39 -4.98 -3.69 20.96
C THR A 39 -4.70 -5.20 20.91
N ASP A 40 -5.74 -6.01 20.96
CA ASP A 40 -5.64 -7.48 21.08
C ASP A 40 -5.68 -8.17 19.71
N GLN A 41 -6.08 -7.42 18.67
CA GLN A 41 -6.18 -7.90 17.30
C GLN A 41 -5.70 -6.83 16.30
N PHE A 42 -4.95 -7.25 15.29
CA PHE A 42 -4.47 -6.42 14.20
C PHE A 42 -5.00 -6.94 12.86
N ASN A 43 -5.89 -6.18 12.25
CA ASN A 43 -6.57 -6.54 11.00
C ASN A 43 -5.90 -5.85 9.81
N VAL A 44 -5.49 -6.65 8.83
CA VAL A 44 -4.78 -6.20 7.64
C VAL A 44 -5.61 -6.58 6.40
N LEU A 45 -5.86 -5.59 5.53
CA LEU A 45 -6.41 -5.82 4.20
C LEU A 45 -5.29 -5.72 3.17
N ILE A 46 -5.17 -6.72 2.31
CA ILE A 46 -4.21 -6.77 1.21
C ILE A 46 -4.93 -6.68 -0.12
N ILE A 47 -4.45 -5.79 -0.98
CA ILE A 47 -4.98 -5.52 -2.31
C ILE A 47 -3.82 -5.68 -3.29
N SER A 48 -3.85 -6.76 -4.08
CA SER A 48 -2.81 -7.08 -5.05
C SER A 48 -3.42 -7.17 -6.46
N PRO A 49 -3.66 -6.02 -7.13
CA PRO A 49 -4.23 -6.03 -8.47
C PRO A 49 -3.21 -6.54 -9.49
N MET A 50 -3.67 -7.35 -10.43
CA MET A 50 -2.89 -7.87 -11.54
C MET A 50 -3.71 -7.79 -12.83
N PRO A 51 -3.97 -6.59 -13.36
CA PRO A 51 -4.72 -6.45 -14.60
C PRO A 51 -4.00 -7.14 -15.76
N ASP A 52 -4.74 -7.59 -16.76
CA ASP A 52 -4.21 -8.34 -17.92
C ASP A 52 -3.05 -7.62 -18.62
N SER A 53 -3.10 -6.28 -18.69
CA SER A 53 -2.03 -5.46 -19.27
C SER A 53 -0.68 -5.57 -18.54
N VAL A 54 -0.69 -6.00 -17.28
CA VAL A 54 0.49 -6.24 -16.43
C VAL A 54 0.81 -7.74 -16.37
N ALA A 55 -0.19 -8.61 -16.55
CA ALA A 55 -0.02 -10.07 -16.52
C ALA A 55 0.65 -10.64 -17.78
N VAL A 56 0.54 -9.95 -18.92
CA VAL A 56 1.19 -10.36 -20.18
C VAL A 56 2.50 -9.58 -20.32
N GLY A 57 3.61 -10.24 -19.98
CA GLY A 57 4.94 -9.71 -20.27
C GLY A 57 5.09 -9.41 -21.77
N SER A 58 5.97 -8.48 -22.12
CA SER A 58 6.33 -8.15 -23.51
C SER A 58 7.18 -9.27 -24.15
N GLY A 59 6.63 -10.48 -24.23
CA GLY A 59 7.26 -11.70 -24.75
C GLY A 59 6.55 -12.97 -24.24
N ASP A 60 6.91 -14.13 -24.81
CA ASP A 60 6.42 -15.47 -24.43
C ASP A 60 6.84 -15.93 -23.00
N GLU A 61 7.28 -15.01 -22.13
CA GLU A 61 7.63 -15.32 -20.74
C GLU A 61 6.44 -15.02 -19.82
N GLU A 62 5.83 -16.08 -19.29
CA GLU A 62 4.84 -15.97 -18.21
C GLU A 62 5.51 -15.33 -16.99
N LEU A 63 5.23 -14.05 -16.74
CA LEU A 63 5.61 -13.42 -15.47
C LEU A 63 4.90 -14.16 -14.33
N PRO A 64 5.58 -14.45 -13.21
CA PRO A 64 4.97 -15.15 -12.09
C PRO A 64 3.73 -14.37 -11.59
N LYS A 65 2.57 -15.02 -11.70
CA LYS A 65 1.22 -14.45 -11.43
C LYS A 65 0.91 -14.24 -9.94
N TYR A 66 1.94 -14.05 -9.12
CA TYR A 66 1.80 -14.02 -7.67
C TYR A 66 2.07 -12.62 -7.14
N GLY A 67 1.10 -12.09 -6.39
CA GLY A 67 1.27 -10.92 -5.53
C GLY A 67 2.54 -11.08 -4.71
N GLN A 68 3.34 -10.02 -4.67
CA GLN A 68 4.69 -10.03 -4.12
C GLN A 68 4.63 -9.89 -2.60
N GLN A 69 4.05 -10.88 -1.94
CA GLN A 69 4.10 -10.99 -0.50
C GLN A 69 5.41 -11.65 -0.11
N SER A 70 6.31 -10.82 0.42
CA SER A 70 7.49 -11.27 1.12
C SER A 70 7.06 -12.18 2.28
N THR A 71 7.44 -13.46 2.24
CA THR A 71 7.25 -14.44 3.33
C THR A 71 7.70 -13.86 4.68
N GLU A 72 8.69 -12.99 4.66
CA GLU A 72 9.22 -12.28 5.82
C GLU A 72 8.18 -11.34 6.46
N ALA A 73 7.35 -10.66 5.68
CA ALA A 73 6.26 -9.83 6.22
C ALA A 73 5.20 -10.69 6.91
N LEU A 74 4.86 -11.86 6.34
CA LEU A 74 3.96 -12.82 6.97
C LEU A 74 4.58 -13.40 8.26
N ASN A 75 5.86 -13.78 8.24
CA ASN A 75 6.57 -14.26 9.43
C ASN A 75 6.61 -13.22 10.56
N VAL A 76 6.77 -11.94 10.21
CA VAL A 76 6.73 -10.85 11.20
C VAL A 76 5.33 -10.76 11.81
N LEU A 77 4.28 -10.78 11.00
CA LEU A 77 2.90 -10.76 11.48
C LEU A 77 2.59 -11.97 12.38
N GLU A 78 3.03 -13.17 11.99
CA GLU A 78 2.88 -14.40 12.77
C GLU A 78 3.67 -14.38 14.09
N SER A 79 4.75 -13.61 14.16
CA SER A 79 5.57 -13.47 15.37
C SER A 79 4.99 -12.52 16.42
N LEU A 80 3.95 -11.76 16.07
CA LEU A 80 3.31 -10.83 17.00
C LEU A 80 2.52 -11.60 18.06
N ASN A 81 2.58 -11.14 19.32
CA ASN A 81 1.85 -11.74 20.43
C ASN A 81 0.38 -11.25 20.51
N ILE A 82 -0.21 -10.94 19.36
CA ILE A 82 -1.60 -10.47 19.19
C ILE A 82 -2.25 -11.27 18.06
N GLN A 83 -3.58 -11.32 18.03
CA GLN A 83 -4.26 -11.97 16.92
C GLN A 83 -4.10 -11.14 15.65
N VAL A 84 -3.60 -11.72 14.56
CA VAL A 84 -3.57 -11.04 13.26
C VAL A 84 -4.63 -11.65 12.36
N GLU A 85 -5.48 -10.81 11.78
CA GLU A 85 -6.42 -11.22 10.73
C GLU A 85 -5.97 -10.62 9.40
N LEU A 86 -5.89 -11.48 8.38
CA LEU A 86 -5.41 -11.12 7.07
C LEU A 86 -6.51 -11.38 6.04
N ASP A 87 -7.06 -10.30 5.48
CA ASP A 87 -8.01 -10.37 4.39
C ASP A 87 -7.33 -10.02 3.07
N TYR A 88 -7.70 -10.73 2.01
CA TYR A 88 -7.32 -10.39 0.65
C TYR A 88 -8.54 -9.93 -0.12
N LEU A 89 -8.45 -8.76 -0.75
CA LEU A 89 -9.52 -8.31 -1.63
C LEU A 89 -9.55 -9.17 -2.90
N ARG A 90 -10.64 -9.90 -3.10
CA ARG A 90 -10.85 -10.77 -4.27
C ARG A 90 -12.29 -10.64 -4.78
N PRO A 91 -12.52 -10.17 -6.02
CA PRO A 91 -11.52 -9.64 -6.96
C PRO A 91 -11.02 -8.25 -6.52
N PRO A 92 -9.79 -7.84 -6.89
CA PRO A 92 -9.18 -6.57 -6.46
C PRO A 92 -9.71 -5.38 -7.29
N THR A 93 -11.04 -5.25 -7.34
CA THR A 93 -11.75 -4.19 -8.07
C THR A 93 -12.10 -3.03 -7.15
N TRP A 94 -12.27 -1.85 -7.74
CA TRP A 94 -12.71 -0.67 -6.98
C TRP A 94 -14.07 -0.88 -6.32
N ALA A 95 -15.04 -1.48 -7.03
CA ALA A 95 -16.37 -1.75 -6.49
C ALA A 95 -16.32 -2.69 -5.27
N ALA A 96 -15.53 -3.77 -5.33
CA ALA A 96 -15.36 -4.69 -4.22
C ALA A 96 -14.70 -4.01 -3.00
N LEU A 97 -13.71 -3.13 -3.24
CA LEU A 97 -13.08 -2.36 -2.16
C LEU A 97 -14.10 -1.45 -1.47
N GLN A 98 -14.92 -0.72 -2.25
CA GLN A 98 -15.95 0.15 -1.71
C GLN A 98 -16.99 -0.62 -0.88
N GLU A 99 -17.45 -1.77 -1.38
CA GLU A 99 -18.41 -2.62 -0.68
C GLU A 99 -17.83 -3.15 0.65
N LEU A 100 -16.59 -3.63 0.60
CA LEU A 100 -15.89 -4.16 1.77
C LEU A 100 -15.70 -3.08 2.85
N LEU A 101 -15.17 -1.91 2.48
CA LEU A 101 -14.96 -0.80 3.41
C LEU A 101 -16.28 -0.22 3.92
N GLY A 102 -17.33 -0.22 3.10
CA GLY A 102 -18.68 0.17 3.53
C GLY A 102 -19.24 -0.77 4.60
N THR A 103 -18.90 -2.05 4.55
CA THR A 103 -19.37 -3.09 5.47
C THR A 103 -18.50 -3.19 6.73
N LYS A 104 -17.18 -3.01 6.61
CA LYS A 104 -16.19 -3.15 7.68
C LYS A 104 -15.62 -1.79 8.11
N GLN A 105 -16.50 -0.94 8.63
CA GLN A 105 -16.13 0.34 9.26
C GLN A 105 -15.27 0.10 10.51
N ASP A 106 -14.26 0.95 10.74
CA ASP A 106 -13.39 0.91 11.94
C ASP A 106 -12.66 -0.43 12.16
N TYR A 107 -12.55 -1.26 11.12
CA TYR A 107 -12.11 -2.65 11.25
C TYR A 107 -10.63 -2.84 10.95
N TYR A 108 -10.17 -2.31 9.82
CA TYR A 108 -8.81 -2.54 9.32
C TYR A 108 -7.85 -1.51 9.91
N HIS A 109 -6.73 -2.00 10.42
CA HIS A 109 -5.66 -1.18 10.98
C HIS A 109 -4.65 -0.82 9.88
N LEU A 110 -4.45 -1.71 8.92
CA LEU A 110 -3.56 -1.53 7.79
C LEU A 110 -4.26 -1.95 6.50
N VAL A 111 -4.21 -1.07 5.50
CA VAL A 111 -4.47 -1.45 4.11
C VAL A 111 -3.15 -1.43 3.34
N HIS A 112 -2.77 -2.57 2.77
CA HIS A 112 -1.58 -2.74 1.95
C HIS A 112 -1.97 -2.95 0.49
N PHE A 113 -1.66 -1.97 -0.34
CA PHE A 113 -1.64 -2.14 -1.79
C PHE A 113 -0.30 -2.74 -2.20
N ASP A 114 -0.36 -3.99 -2.65
CA ASP A 114 0.81 -4.74 -3.02
C ASP A 114 0.98 -4.83 -4.54
N SER A 115 2.19 -4.52 -5.01
CA SER A 115 2.57 -4.57 -6.43
C SER A 115 1.71 -3.68 -7.34
N ILE A 116 1.33 -2.48 -6.89
CA ILE A 116 0.53 -1.54 -7.68
C ILE A 116 1.35 -0.74 -8.69
N SER A 117 0.66 -0.25 -9.70
CA SER A 117 1.18 0.75 -10.64
C SER A 117 0.43 2.07 -10.49
N LEU A 118 1.15 3.18 -10.66
CA LEU A 118 0.56 4.51 -10.74
C LEU A 118 0.67 5.03 -12.17
N THR A 119 -0.38 5.71 -12.64
CA THR A 119 -0.37 6.46 -13.90
C THR A 119 -0.82 7.90 -13.67
N ALA A 120 -0.52 8.78 -14.62
CA ALA A 120 -0.96 10.17 -14.59
C ALA A 120 -2.27 10.32 -15.37
N ASN A 121 -3.18 11.15 -14.86
CA ASN A 121 -4.27 11.66 -15.71
C ASN A 121 -3.67 12.60 -16.79
N GLU A 122 -4.12 12.45 -18.04
CA GLU A 122 -3.64 13.15 -19.25
C GLU A 122 -3.59 14.68 -19.06
N ASP A 123 -4.48 15.23 -18.24
CA ASP A 123 -4.65 16.67 -18.07
C ASP A 123 -4.05 17.27 -16.78
N SER A 124 -3.72 16.47 -15.76
CA SER A 124 -3.49 17.03 -14.42
C SER A 124 -2.28 16.52 -13.65
N SER A 125 -1.47 15.59 -14.18
CA SER A 125 -0.38 14.94 -13.43
C SER A 125 -0.82 14.42 -12.04
N SER A 126 -2.14 14.23 -11.86
CA SER A 126 -2.73 13.69 -10.65
C SER A 126 -2.60 12.17 -10.71
N PRO A 127 -2.09 11.53 -9.64
CA PRO A 127 -1.85 10.11 -9.66
C PRO A 127 -3.17 9.33 -9.66
N LEU A 128 -3.21 8.29 -10.49
CA LEU A 128 -4.25 7.27 -10.54
C LEU A 128 -3.62 5.93 -10.12
N ILE A 129 -4.30 5.17 -9.27
CA ILE A 129 -3.93 3.80 -8.91
C ILE A 129 -4.58 2.86 -9.90
N THR A 130 -3.80 1.93 -10.44
CA THR A 130 -4.34 0.89 -11.32
C THR A 130 -4.84 -0.31 -10.51
N LEU A 131 -6.12 -0.62 -10.65
CA LEU A 131 -6.82 -1.80 -10.15
C LEU A 131 -7.30 -2.69 -11.32
N GLU A 132 -7.99 -3.79 -10.99
CA GLU A 132 -8.73 -4.59 -11.97
C GLU A 132 -10.17 -4.07 -12.11
N ASP A 133 -10.71 -4.11 -13.33
CA ASP A 133 -12.15 -4.03 -13.56
C ASP A 133 -12.81 -5.42 -13.49
N THR A 134 -14.12 -5.50 -13.70
CA THR A 134 -14.86 -6.78 -13.66
C THR A 134 -14.46 -7.78 -14.75
N SER A 135 -13.73 -7.33 -15.78
CA SER A 135 -13.21 -8.16 -16.86
C SER A 135 -11.75 -8.59 -16.67
N GLY A 136 -11.07 -8.08 -15.63
CA GLY A 136 -9.64 -8.27 -15.41
C GLY A 136 -8.76 -7.25 -16.13
N ALA A 137 -9.35 -6.27 -16.81
CA ALA A 137 -8.60 -5.18 -17.43
C ALA A 137 -8.20 -4.12 -16.40
N ALA A 138 -7.32 -3.20 -16.80
CA ALA A 138 -6.90 -2.10 -15.94
C ALA A 138 -8.02 -1.07 -15.73
N ASP A 139 -8.32 -0.78 -14.47
CA ASP A 139 -9.18 0.33 -14.04
C ASP A 139 -8.33 1.38 -13.30
N HIS A 140 -8.51 2.66 -13.59
CA HIS A 140 -7.67 3.74 -13.07
C HIS A 140 -8.44 4.63 -12.10
N ILE A 141 -8.09 4.52 -10.82
CA ILE A 141 -8.82 5.19 -9.73
C ILE A 141 -8.03 6.40 -9.23
N PRO A 142 -8.62 7.59 -9.15
CA PRO A 142 -7.96 8.75 -8.55
C PRO A 142 -7.53 8.47 -7.11
N VAL A 143 -6.28 8.80 -6.76
CA VAL A 143 -5.78 8.64 -5.38
C VAL A 143 -6.64 9.41 -4.38
N THR A 144 -7.22 10.55 -4.78
CA THR A 144 -8.14 11.32 -3.94
C THR A 144 -9.40 10.54 -3.55
N ASP A 145 -9.89 9.65 -4.42
CA ASP A 145 -11.09 8.87 -4.13
C ASP A 145 -10.75 7.67 -3.24
N VAL A 146 -9.56 7.09 -3.42
CA VAL A 146 -8.99 6.10 -2.51
C VAL A 146 -8.79 6.68 -1.10
N ALA A 147 -8.18 7.86 -1.01
CA ALA A 147 -7.92 8.54 0.26
C ALA A 147 -9.21 8.86 1.02
N LYS A 148 -10.24 9.39 0.34
CA LYS A 148 -11.58 9.60 0.92
C LYS A 148 -12.21 8.31 1.43
N SER A 149 -12.08 7.22 0.69
CA SER A 149 -12.65 5.92 1.06
C SER A 149 -12.01 5.37 2.33
N PHE A 150 -10.69 5.49 2.44
CA PHE A 150 -9.93 5.11 3.62
C PHE A 150 -10.22 6.00 4.82
N LYS A 151 -10.35 7.31 4.60
CA LYS A 151 -10.80 8.22 5.66
C LYS A 151 -12.18 7.84 6.18
N ASN A 152 -13.14 7.58 5.28
CA ASN A 152 -14.51 7.24 5.66
C ASN A 152 -14.58 5.92 6.44
N ALA A 153 -13.72 4.96 6.12
CA ALA A 153 -13.59 3.69 6.83
C ALA A 153 -12.70 3.75 8.09
N ASN A 154 -12.18 4.94 8.42
CA ASN A 154 -11.21 5.19 9.48
C ASN A 154 -10.01 4.23 9.41
N ILE A 155 -9.34 4.19 8.27
CA ILE A 155 -8.10 3.42 8.12
C ILE A 155 -6.91 4.28 8.60
N PRO A 156 -6.18 3.86 9.65
CA PRO A 156 -5.11 4.68 10.20
C PRO A 156 -3.78 4.53 9.44
N ILE A 157 -3.51 3.33 8.89
CA ILE A 157 -2.24 3.01 8.24
C ILE A 157 -2.49 2.51 6.82
N VAL A 158 -1.77 3.08 5.87
CA VAL A 158 -1.79 2.69 4.47
C VAL A 158 -0.37 2.45 3.98
N LEU A 159 -0.13 1.29 3.37
CA LEU A 159 1.15 0.92 2.77
C LEU A 159 0.96 0.68 1.27
N PHE A 160 1.75 1.35 0.43
CA PHE A 160 1.77 1.11 -1.01
C PHE A 160 3.14 0.56 -1.41
N SER A 161 3.19 -0.63 -2.01
CA SER A 161 4.37 -1.18 -2.69
C SER A 161 4.17 -1.21 -4.20
N GLY A 162 5.20 -0.78 -4.94
CA GLY A 162 5.18 -0.74 -6.40
C GLY A 162 5.39 -2.11 -7.04
N GLY A 163 4.73 -2.36 -8.16
CA GLY A 163 4.96 -3.53 -9.00
C GLY A 163 6.21 -3.42 -9.88
N ILE A 164 6.49 -4.45 -10.68
CA ILE A 164 7.60 -4.42 -11.63
C ILE A 164 7.42 -3.22 -12.58
N GLY A 165 8.45 -2.39 -12.72
CA GLY A 165 8.41 -1.21 -13.59
C GLY A 165 7.72 0.02 -12.99
N SER A 166 7.32 0.00 -11.71
CA SER A 166 6.64 1.11 -11.02
C SER A 166 7.43 2.41 -10.89
N MET A 167 8.75 2.39 -11.12
CA MET A 167 9.63 3.56 -10.93
C MET A 167 9.71 4.51 -12.13
N THR A 168 8.91 4.29 -13.17
CA THR A 168 8.91 5.15 -14.37
C THR A 168 8.55 6.60 -14.08
N GLU A 169 7.73 6.87 -13.05
CA GLU A 169 7.31 8.24 -12.68
C GLU A 169 7.40 8.53 -11.17
N PRO A 170 8.59 8.86 -10.64
CA PRO A 170 8.82 9.10 -9.20
C PRO A 170 7.95 10.23 -8.60
N ILE A 171 7.53 11.19 -9.42
CA ILE A 171 6.70 12.32 -9.00
C ILE A 171 5.30 11.88 -8.57
N LEU A 172 4.74 10.83 -9.20
CA LEU A 172 3.41 10.32 -8.89
C LEU A 172 3.36 9.69 -7.50
N TRP A 173 4.41 8.94 -7.13
CA TRP A 173 4.57 8.35 -5.81
C TRP A 173 4.63 9.42 -4.71
N SER A 174 5.40 10.48 -4.94
CA SER A 174 5.49 11.60 -3.99
C SER A 174 4.15 12.31 -3.82
N ARG A 175 3.43 12.57 -4.93
CA ARG A 175 2.09 13.19 -4.90
C ARG A 175 1.04 12.31 -4.24
N THR A 176 1.14 11.00 -4.42
CA THR A 176 0.25 10.02 -3.76
C THR A 176 0.36 10.14 -2.25
N GLY A 177 1.58 10.21 -1.71
CA GLY A 177 1.80 10.42 -0.27
C GLY A 177 1.27 11.77 0.22
N GLN A 178 1.39 12.83 -0.59
CA GLN A 178 0.82 14.14 -0.27
C GLN A 178 -0.71 14.10 -0.18
N ILE A 179 -1.38 13.45 -1.13
CA ILE A 179 -2.85 13.33 -1.14
C ILE A 179 -3.35 12.53 0.06
N LEU A 180 -2.77 11.35 0.31
CA LEU A 180 -3.16 10.49 1.44
C LEU A 180 -3.00 11.20 2.79
N SER A 181 -1.88 11.89 2.98
CA SER A 181 -1.63 12.63 4.22
C SER A 181 -2.49 13.88 4.37
N HIS A 182 -2.81 14.57 3.27
CA HIS A 182 -3.70 15.73 3.28
C HIS A 182 -5.13 15.33 3.67
N ASP A 183 -5.63 14.21 3.14
CA ASP A 183 -6.99 13.73 3.40
C ASP A 183 -7.17 13.14 4.81
N GLY A 184 -6.08 12.94 5.55
CA GLY A 184 -6.11 12.63 6.99
C GLY A 184 -5.72 11.20 7.34
N ILE A 185 -5.10 10.47 6.42
CA ILE A 185 -4.50 9.17 6.74
C ILE A 185 -3.31 9.41 7.68
N MET A 186 -3.32 8.76 8.86
CA MET A 186 -2.36 9.05 9.93
C MET A 186 -0.94 8.66 9.54
N GLN A 187 -0.80 7.47 8.96
CA GLN A 187 0.48 6.91 8.56
C GLN A 187 0.39 6.39 7.13
N THR A 188 1.32 6.84 6.30
CA THR A 188 1.43 6.41 4.91
C THR A 188 2.85 5.94 4.64
N GLY A 189 2.99 4.66 4.30
CA GLY A 189 4.23 4.08 3.80
C GLY A 189 4.17 3.97 2.28
N ILE A 190 5.20 4.48 1.60
CA ILE A 190 5.33 4.34 0.15
C ILE A 190 6.67 3.71 -0.18
N LEU A 191 6.62 2.56 -0.82
CA LEU A 191 7.75 1.80 -1.31
C LEU A 191 7.58 1.72 -2.83
N PRO A 192 8.15 2.64 -3.60
CA PRO A 192 7.83 2.76 -5.02
C PRO A 192 8.48 1.66 -5.88
N TYR A 193 9.02 0.61 -5.24
CA TYR A 193 9.66 -0.56 -5.82
C TYR A 193 8.98 -1.83 -5.30
N SER A 194 9.17 -2.92 -6.04
CA SER A 194 8.69 -4.24 -5.62
C SER A 194 9.49 -4.76 -4.43
N ILE A 195 8.77 -5.25 -3.43
CA ILE A 195 9.35 -5.95 -2.30
C ILE A 195 9.41 -7.42 -2.69
N HIS A 196 10.60 -7.94 -2.98
CA HIS A 196 10.79 -9.36 -3.19
C HIS A 196 11.18 -10.01 -1.86
N GLY A 197 10.59 -11.17 -1.57
CA GLY A 197 11.12 -12.04 -0.52
C GLY A 197 12.53 -12.52 -0.88
N SER A 198 13.32 -12.88 0.12
CA SER A 198 14.64 -13.47 -0.08
C SER A 198 14.48 -14.85 -0.73
N THR A 199 14.63 -14.93 -2.06
CA THR A 199 14.86 -16.22 -2.73
C THR A 199 16.18 -16.78 -2.21
N GLN A 200 16.10 -17.75 -1.30
CA GLN A 200 17.22 -18.61 -0.96
C GLN A 200 17.55 -19.44 -2.21
N TRP A 201 18.51 -18.97 -3.00
CA TRP A 201 19.13 -19.79 -4.05
C TRP A 201 20.03 -20.83 -3.37
N GLY A 202 19.44 -21.96 -3.01
CA GLY A 202 20.18 -23.14 -2.56
C GLY A 202 20.90 -23.78 -3.73
N PHE A 203 22.21 -23.56 -3.84
CA PHE A 203 23.07 -24.49 -4.56
C PHE A 203 23.46 -25.61 -3.59
N SER A 204 22.87 -26.78 -3.79
CA SER A 204 23.36 -28.06 -3.24
C SER A 204 24.48 -28.61 -4.11
#